data_AF-A0A973CWV8-F1
#
_entry.id   AF-A0A973CWV8-F1
#
_cell.length_a   1.000
_cell.length_b   1.000
_cell.length_c   1.000
_cell.angle_alpha   90.00
_cell.angle_beta   90.00
_cell.angle_gamma   90.00
#
_symmetry.space_group_name_H-M   'P 1'
#
loop_
_entity.id
_entity.type
_entity.pdbx_description
1 polymer ?
#
loop_
_entity_poly.entity_id
_entity_poly.type
_entity_poly.pdbx_seq_one_letter_code
_entity_poly.pdbx_strand_id
1 'polypeptide(L)'
;DAGPGIPAGERERVLQRFVRLDAARLKPGTGLGLSFVAAVADFHGALLRLEDAAPGLRVGLRFPPEPPARRSASMDTASRTPAT
;
A
#
# COMPACT_ATOMS: atom_id res chain seq x y z
N ASP A 1 -3.19 2.35 14.66
CA ASP A 1 -2.85 1.74 15.97
C ASP A 1 -3.39 2.65 17.06
N ALA A 2 -3.05 2.40 18.32
CA ALA A 2 -3.39 3.28 19.47
C ALA A 2 -2.13 3.85 20.15
N GLY A 3 -1.02 3.98 19.40
CA GLY A 3 0.24 4.48 19.91
C GLY A 3 0.27 6.00 20.06
N PRO A 4 1.46 6.60 20.26
CA PRO A 4 1.60 8.07 20.32
C PRO A 4 1.37 8.78 18.98
N GLY A 5 1.25 8.04 17.87
CA GLY A 5 1.07 8.60 16.54
C GLY A 5 2.34 9.24 15.96
N ILE A 6 2.17 9.98 14.85
CA ILE A 6 3.23 10.73 14.18
C ILE A 6 2.74 12.17 13.94
N PRO A 7 3.43 13.21 14.47
CA PRO A 7 3.10 14.60 14.21
C PRO A 7 3.06 14.91 12.71
N ALA A 8 2.15 15.79 12.28
CA ALA A 8 1.95 16.07 10.86
C ALA A 8 3.24 16.48 10.12
N GLY A 9 4.07 17.34 10.72
CA GLY A 9 5.34 17.78 10.15
C GLY A 9 6.44 16.71 10.05
N GLU A 10 6.25 15.57 10.71
CA GLU A 10 7.21 14.46 10.71
C GLU A 10 6.84 13.35 9.71
N ARG A 11 5.62 13.38 9.13
CA ARG A 11 5.08 12.27 8.33
C ARG A 11 5.88 11.98 7.06
N GLU A 12 6.43 13.01 6.42
CA GLU A 12 7.29 12.81 5.25
C GLU A 12 8.67 12.29 5.65
N ARG A 13 9.22 12.81 6.75
CA ARG A 13 10.54 12.43 7.24
C ARG A 13 10.61 10.96 7.64
N VAL A 14 9.57 10.41 8.26
CA VAL A 14 9.54 8.99 8.67
C VAL A 14 9.52 7.99 7.51
N LEU A 15 9.28 8.45 6.28
CA LEU A 15 9.38 7.61 5.08
C LEU A 15 10.82 7.49 4.57
N GLN A 16 11.76 8.29 5.09
CA GLN A 16 13.17 8.20 4.73
C GLN A 16 13.84 7.04 5.47
N ARG A 17 14.82 6.40 4.82
CA ARG A 17 15.58 5.28 5.40
C ARG A 17 16.34 5.75 6.63
N PHE A 18 16.37 4.90 7.65
CA PHE A 18 17.08 5.11 8.92
C PHE A 18 16.56 6.26 9.79
N VAL A 19 15.46 6.92 9.40
CA VAL A 19 14.84 7.95 10.23
C VAL A 19 14.10 7.31 11.40
N ARG A 20 14.35 7.87 12.59
CA ARG A 20 13.75 7.47 13.86
C ARG A 20 13.25 8.71 14.57
N LEU A 21 11.94 8.77 14.84
CA LEU A 21 11.38 9.81 15.71
C LEU A 21 11.76 9.57 17.17
N ASP A 22 11.82 10.65 17.94
CA ASP A 22 12.19 10.62 19.35
C ASP A 22 11.29 9.67 20.16
N ALA A 23 9.98 9.68 19.89
CA ALA A 23 9.00 8.78 20.51
C ALA A 23 9.27 7.30 20.26
N ALA A 24 10.03 6.96 19.21
CA ALA A 24 10.38 5.58 18.86
C ALA A 24 11.75 5.16 19.41
N ARG A 25 12.62 6.08 19.89
CA ARG A 25 14.01 5.77 20.27
C ARG A 25 14.15 4.77 21.43
N LEU A 26 13.12 4.67 22.28
CA LEU A 26 13.07 3.73 23.40
C LEU A 26 12.78 2.28 22.98
N LYS A 27 12.37 2.05 21.72
CA LYS A 27 12.08 0.72 21.18
C LYS A 27 13.18 0.26 20.22
N PRO A 28 13.57 -1.04 20.24
CA PRO A 28 14.48 -1.59 19.23
C PRO A 28 13.94 -1.37 17.81
N GLY A 29 14.83 -1.07 16.86
CA GLY A 29 14.48 -0.91 15.45
C GLY A 29 15.54 -0.16 14.65
N THR A 30 15.50 -0.27 13.32
CA THR A 30 16.48 0.36 12.42
C THR A 30 15.91 1.56 11.64
N GLY A 31 14.60 1.83 11.75
CA GLY A 31 13.97 2.93 11.00
C GLY A 31 13.76 2.60 9.52
N LEU A 32 13.68 1.31 9.17
CA LEU A 32 13.51 0.87 7.79
C LEU A 32 12.06 0.56 7.41
N GLY A 33 11.18 0.27 8.38
CA GLY A 33 9.83 -0.25 8.12
C GLY A 33 9.02 0.62 7.16
N LEU A 34 8.75 1.88 7.54
CA LEU A 34 7.95 2.79 6.70
C LEU A 34 8.66 3.18 5.39
N SER A 35 9.99 3.24 5.38
CA SER A 35 10.75 3.48 4.14
C SER A 35 10.63 2.34 3.13
N PHE A 36 10.52 1.10 3.60
CA PHE A 36 10.23 -0.05 2.74
C PHE A 36 8.79 -0.01 2.24
N VAL A 37 7.83 0.28 3.11
CA VAL A 37 6.42 0.41 2.71
C VAL A 37 6.26 1.49 1.64
N ALA A 38 6.92 2.64 1.78
CA ALA A 38 6.92 3.70 0.77
C ALA A 38 7.50 3.23 -0.57
N ALA A 39 8.64 2.54 -0.56
CA ALA A 39 9.26 2.02 -1.78
C ALA A 39 8.40 0.95 -2.47
N VAL A 40 7.78 0.06 -1.71
CA VAL A 40 6.88 -0.98 -2.26
C VAL A 40 5.58 -0.37 -2.78
N ALA A 41 5.00 0.61 -2.07
CA ALA A 41 3.82 1.33 -2.54
C ALA A 41 4.09 2.04 -3.86
N ASP A 42 5.22 2.76 -3.96
CA ASP A 42 5.67 3.42 -5.19
C ASP A 42 5.85 2.43 -6.34
N PHE A 43 6.50 1.29 -6.09
CA PHE A 43 6.66 0.22 -7.08
C PHE A 43 5.31 -0.32 -7.62
N HIS A 44 4.27 -0.37 -6.78
CA HIS A 44 2.92 -0.78 -7.17
C HIS A 44 2.02 0.37 -7.66
N GLY A 45 2.55 1.59 -7.78
CA GLY A 45 1.76 2.77 -8.12
C GLY A 45 0.69 3.12 -7.07
N ALA A 46 0.85 2.65 -5.84
CA ALA A 46 -0.07 2.86 -4.75
C ALA A 46 0.24 4.17 -4.00
N LEU A 47 -0.82 4.88 -3.60
CA LEU A 47 -0.70 6.05 -2.75
C LEU A 47 -0.64 5.62 -1.28
N LEU A 48 0.45 5.94 -0.60
CA LEU A 48 0.61 5.79 0.85
C LEU A 48 0.12 7.05 1.58
N ARG A 49 -0.72 6.88 2.60
CA ARG A 49 -1.21 7.97 3.47
C ARG A 49 -0.92 7.66 4.94
N LEU A 50 -0.41 8.67 5.63
CA LEU A 50 -0.23 8.69 7.09
C LEU A 50 -1.19 9.72 7.68
N GLU A 51 -2.13 9.26 8.50
CA GLU A 51 -3.21 10.04 9.10
C GLU A 51 -3.23 9.86 10.63
N ASP A 52 -3.80 10.82 11.34
CA ASP A 52 -4.00 10.70 12.79
C ASP A 52 -5.14 9.71 13.08
N ALA A 53 -4.94 8.81 14.04
CA ALA A 53 -5.95 7.84 14.47
C ALA A 53 -6.67 8.22 15.78
N ALA A 54 -6.21 9.26 16.49
CA ALA A 54 -6.81 9.79 17.72
C ALA A 54 -7.21 8.73 18.79
N PRO A 55 -6.25 8.10 19.50
CA PRO A 55 -4.80 8.26 19.40
C PRO A 55 -4.17 7.32 18.37
N GLY A 56 -2.93 7.60 17.98
CA GLY A 56 -2.12 6.70 17.17
C GLY A 56 -1.99 7.10 15.72
N LEU A 57 -1.54 6.15 14.91
CA LEU A 57 -1.30 6.32 13.48
C LEU A 57 -2.26 5.47 12.66
N ARG A 58 -2.93 6.09 11.68
CA ARG A 58 -3.64 5.40 10.61
C ARG A 58 -2.76 5.39 9.37
N VAL A 59 -2.47 4.19 8.86
CA VAL A 59 -1.70 3.99 7.63
C VAL A 59 -2.64 3.41 6.59
N GLY A 60 -2.75 4.08 5.44
CA GLY A 60 -3.59 3.66 4.32
C GLY A 60 -2.80 3.50 3.05
N LEU A 61 -3.13 2.47 2.25
CA LEU A 61 -2.64 2.28 0.89
C LEU A 61 -3.83 2.33 -0.07
N ARG A 62 -3.71 3.12 -1.14
CA ARG A 62 -4.68 3.15 -2.22
C ARG A 62 -4.00 2.73 -3.52
N PHE A 63 -4.37 1.56 -4.02
CA PHE A 63 -3.89 1.04 -5.29
C PHE A 63 -4.66 1.67 -6.47
N PRO A 64 -4.06 1.72 -7.67
CA PRO A 64 -4.80 2.03 -8.88
C PRO A 64 -5.92 0.99 -9.09
N PRO A 65 -7.06 1.37 -9.69
CA PRO A 65 -8.10 0.41 -10.02
C PRO A 65 -7.53 -0.65 -10.97
N GLU A 66 -7.89 -1.91 -10.75
CA GLU A 66 -7.60 -2.96 -11.71
C GLU A 66 -8.30 -2.62 -13.04
N PRO A 67 -7.58 -2.64 -14.18
CA PRO A 67 -8.25 -2.49 -15.47
C PRO A 67 -9.31 -3.59 -15.59
N PRO A 68 -10.51 -3.30 -16.12
CA PRO A 68 -11.57 -4.29 -16.22
C PRO A 68 -11.04 -5.53 -16.92
N ALA A 69 -11.19 -6.69 -16.28
CA ALA A 69 -10.75 -7.96 -16.84
C ALA A 69 -11.27 -8.05 -18.27
N ARG A 70 -10.35 -8.14 -19.24
CA ARG A 70 -10.72 -8.30 -20.65
C ARG A 70 -11.57 -9.55 -20.70
N ARG A 71 -12.88 -9.40 -20.93
CA ARG A 71 -13.78 -10.54 -21.10
C ARG A 71 -13.14 -11.42 -22.16
N SER A 72 -12.66 -12.59 -21.74
CA SER A 72 -12.22 -13.64 -22.64
C SER A 72 -13.39 -13.89 -23.58
N ALA A 73 -13.23 -13.52 -24.84
CA ALA A 73 -14.22 -13.79 -25.85
C ALA A 73 -14.55 -15.28 -25.76
N SER A 74 -15.82 -15.57 -25.51
CA SER A 74 -16.38 -16.91 -25.46
C SER A 74 -15.91 -17.69 -26.68
N MET A 75 -15.23 -18.81 -26.43
CA MET A 75 -15.18 -19.93 -27.37
C MET A 75 -16.61 -20.46 -27.50
N ASP A 76 -17.39 -19.82 -28.37
CA ASP A 76 -18.63 -20.38 -28.90
C ASP A 76 -18.24 -21.28 -30.07
N THR A 77 -17.86 -22.52 -29.75
CA THR A 77 -17.62 -23.56 -30.75
C THR A 77 -18.98 -24.10 -31.21
N ALA A 78 -19.69 -23.33 -32.03
CA ALA A 78 -20.83 -23.83 -32.77
C ALA A 78 -20.36 -24.44 -34.10
N SER A 79 -20.99 -25.58 -34.45
CA SER A 79 -21.05 -26.23 -35.78
C SER A 79 -19.95 -27.24 -36.17
N ARG A 80 -20.20 -28.53 -35.87
CA ARG A 80 -20.04 -29.61 -36.86
C ARG A 80 -21.25 -30.55 -36.77
N THR A 81 -22.18 -30.39 -37.69
CA THR A 81 -23.27 -31.32 -37.98
C THR A 81 -22.71 -32.59 -38.64
N PRO A 82 -23.14 -33.82 -38.29
CA PRO A 82 -22.88 -34.98 -39.13
C PRO A 82 -23.99 -35.13 -40.19
N ALA A 83 -23.61 -35.22 -41.46
CA ALA A 83 -24.48 -35.68 -42.54
C ALA A 83 -24.33 -37.21 -42.68
N THR A 84 -25.46 -37.90 -42.82
CA THR A 84 -25.56 -39.30 -43.29
C THR A 84 -26.35 -39.29 -44.58
#